data_AF-A0A3G1B6M5-F1
#
_entry.id   AF-A0A3G1B6M5-F1
#
_cell.length_a   1.000
_cell.length_b   1.000
_cell.length_c   1.000
_cell.angle_alpha   90.00
_cell.angle_beta   90.00
_cell.angle_gamma   90.00
#
_symmetry.space_group_name_H-M   'P 1'
#
loop_
_entity.id
_entity.type
_entity.pdbx_description
1 polymer ?
#
loop_
_entity_poly.entity_id
_entity_poly.type
_entity_poly.pdbx_seq_one_letter_code
_entity_poly.pdbx_strand_id
1 'polypeptide(L)'
;MSMHHGAFCVFCDNPRTIHADKRQWLIHLAGHREKIIAHIVDNYEKCPLGAYPRLIPSKTEYAGHLKWSHTKKELFLWAYQNLIEGQISVLP
;
A
#
# COMPACT_ATOMS: atom_id res chain seq x y z
N MET A 1 -21.76 -16.64 11.43
CA MET A 1 -21.78 -15.69 10.30
C MET A 1 -20.54 -14.84 10.41
N SER A 2 -19.53 -15.07 9.58
CA SER A 2 -18.28 -14.30 9.64
C SER A 2 -18.58 -12.89 9.15
N MET A 3 -18.54 -11.91 10.06
CA MET A 3 -18.66 -10.51 9.70
C MET A 3 -17.43 -10.16 8.88
N HIS A 4 -17.57 -10.12 7.55
CA HIS A 4 -16.52 -9.60 6.68
C HIS A 4 -16.48 -8.08 6.88
N HIS A 5 -15.65 -7.62 7.81
CA HIS A 5 -15.41 -6.19 8.01
C HIS A 5 -14.83 -5.59 6.73
N GLY A 6 -15.55 -4.62 6.17
CA GLY A 6 -15.13 -3.94 4.96
C GLY A 6 -14.06 -2.90 5.28
N ALA A 7 -13.16 -2.66 4.34
CA ALA A 7 -12.13 -1.63 4.46
C ALA A 7 -12.21 -0.63 3.31
N PHE A 8 -11.63 0.55 3.51
CA PHE A 8 -11.56 1.61 2.52
C PHE A 8 -10.18 1.64 1.87
N CYS A 9 -10.15 1.71 0.54
CA CYS A 9 -8.91 1.92 -0.19
C CYS A 9 -8.57 3.41 -0.24
N VAL A 10 -7.46 3.80 0.40
CA VAL A 10 -6.97 5.19 0.43
C VAL A 10 -6.49 5.72 -0.94
N PHE A 11 -6.33 4.84 -1.93
CA PHE A 11 -5.85 5.18 -3.26
C PHE A 11 -6.98 5.34 -4.30
N CYS A 12 -8.22 4.99 -3.95
CA CYS A 12 -9.36 5.21 -4.83
C CYS A 12 -9.76 6.68 -4.82
N ASP A 13 -10.02 7.26 -5.99
CA ASP A 13 -10.46 8.66 -6.11
C ASP A 13 -11.86 8.87 -5.50
N ASN A 14 -12.67 7.81 -5.46
CA ASN A 14 -13.93 7.76 -4.73
C ASN A 14 -13.93 6.54 -3.79
N PRO A 15 -13.49 6.69 -2.52
CA PRO A 15 -13.37 5.58 -1.60
C PRO A 15 -14.75 5.07 -1.19
N ARG A 16 -14.97 3.76 -1.39
CA ARG A 16 -16.14 3.03 -0.91
C ARG A 16 -15.69 1.87 -0.04
N THR A 17 -16.58 1.41 0.83
CA THR A 17 -16.34 0.20 1.62
C THR A 17 -16.22 -0.99 0.68
N ILE A 18 -15.11 -1.73 0.78
CA ILE A 18 -14.85 -2.93 0.00
C ILE A 18 -14.83 -4.12 0.96
N HIS A 19 -15.76 -5.06 0.74
CA HIS A 19 -15.80 -6.35 1.42
C HIS A 19 -15.14 -7.38 0.52
N ALA A 20 -13.89 -7.69 0.80
CA ALA A 20 -13.06 -8.54 -0.05
C ALA A 20 -12.08 -9.35 0.79
N ASP A 21 -11.78 -10.56 0.34
CA ASP A 21 -10.70 -11.36 0.92
C ASP A 21 -9.32 -10.78 0.57
N LYS A 22 -8.27 -11.29 1.23
CA LYS A 22 -6.89 -10.83 1.01
C LYS A 22 -6.48 -10.90 -0.47
N ARG A 23 -6.83 -11.97 -1.19
CA ARG A 23 -6.44 -12.13 -2.60
C ARG A 23 -7.11 -11.06 -3.46
N GLN A 24 -8.40 -10.82 -3.24
CA GLN A 24 -9.15 -9.76 -3.92
C GLN A 24 -8.57 -8.36 -3.65
N TRP A 25 -8.17 -8.09 -2.40
CA TRP A 25 -7.49 -6.84 -2.04
C TRP A 25 -6.14 -6.67 -2.74
N LEU A 26 -5.31 -7.73 -2.81
CA LEU A 26 -4.02 -7.64 -3.51
C LEU A 26 -4.20 -7.38 -5.01
N ILE A 27 -5.22 -7.97 -5.64
CA ILE A 27 -5.57 -7.68 -7.04
C ILE A 27 -6.01 -6.23 -7.19
N HIS A 28 -6.85 -5.72 -6.28
CA HIS A 28 -7.29 -4.34 -6.29
C HIS A 28 -6.11 -3.35 -6.15
N LEU A 29 -5.23 -3.58 -5.18
CA LEU A 29 -4.05 -2.74 -4.92
C LEU A 29 -3.01 -2.80 -6.04
N ALA A 30 -2.96 -3.90 -6.81
CA ALA A 30 -2.09 -3.98 -7.99
C ALA A 30 -2.41 -2.89 -9.03
N GLY A 31 -3.67 -2.42 -9.09
CA GLY A 31 -4.09 -1.30 -9.93
C GLY A 31 -3.62 0.07 -9.42
N HIS A 32 -3.17 0.16 -8.18
CA HIS A 32 -2.79 1.42 -7.50
C HIS A 32 -1.28 1.60 -7.33
N ARG A 33 -0.45 0.82 -8.05
CA ARG A 33 1.01 0.82 -7.88
C ARG A 33 1.63 2.22 -7.83
N GLU A 34 1.29 3.10 -8.77
CA GLU A 34 1.88 4.44 -8.83
C GLU A 34 1.42 5.31 -7.65
N LYS A 35 0.16 5.17 -7.21
CA LYS A 35 -0.38 5.87 -6.03
C LYS A 35 0.26 5.35 -4.74
N ILE A 36 0.54 4.04 -4.64
CA ILE A 36 1.27 3.44 -3.51
C ILE A 36 2.69 4.03 -3.44
N ILE A 37 3.40 4.10 -4.56
CA ILE A 37 4.75 4.67 -4.61
C ILE A 37 4.73 6.14 -4.19
N ALA A 38 3.81 6.95 -4.74
CA ALA A 38 3.67 8.35 -4.37
C ALA A 38 3.40 8.50 -2.86
N HIS A 39 2.48 7.71 -2.32
CA HIS A 39 2.17 7.71 -0.89
C HIS A 39 3.39 7.38 -0.03
N ILE A 40 4.19 6.38 -0.39
CA ILE A 40 5.43 6.06 0.34
C ILE A 40 6.40 7.25 0.30
N VAL A 41 6.64 7.83 -0.88
CA VAL A 41 7.56 8.95 -1.06
C VAL A 41 7.11 10.20 -0.30
N ASP A 42 5.81 10.43 -0.19
CA ASP A 42 5.26 11.61 0.48
C ASP A 42 5.16 11.46 2.00
N ASN A 43 5.07 10.23 2.52
CA ASN A 43 4.80 9.99 3.96
C ASN A 43 5.95 9.32 4.71
N TYR A 44 6.95 8.75 4.02
CA TYR A 44 8.05 8.04 4.66
C TYR A 44 9.38 8.66 4.24
N GLU A 45 10.23 9.00 5.21
CA GLU A 45 11.57 9.53 4.91
C GLU A 45 12.54 8.45 4.40
N LYS A 46 12.29 7.19 4.78
CA LYS A 46 13.11 6.01 4.44
C LYS A 46 12.25 4.91 3.85
N CYS A 47 12.87 4.06 3.03
CA CYS A 47 12.19 2.96 2.36
C CYS A 47 11.59 1.98 3.40
N PRO A 48 10.26 1.88 3.52
CA PRO A 48 9.63 1.02 4.51
C PRO A 48 9.72 -0.46 4.16
N LEU A 49 10.15 -0.78 2.93
CA LEU A 49 10.37 -2.13 2.43
C LEU A 49 11.78 -2.66 2.73
N GLY A 50 12.62 -1.89 3.44
CA GLY A 50 13.89 -2.37 4.00
C GLY A 50 15.08 -2.47 3.04
N ALA A 51 14.91 -2.20 1.74
CA ALA A 51 16.02 -2.31 0.78
C ALA A 51 17.03 -1.15 0.83
N TYR A 52 16.69 -0.03 1.47
CA TYR A 52 17.56 1.16 1.50
C TYR A 52 17.45 1.87 2.86
N PRO A 53 18.44 1.69 3.76
CA PRO A 53 18.40 2.29 5.10
C PRO A 53 18.76 3.79 5.10
N ARG A 54 19.21 4.32 3.96
CA ARG A 54 19.62 5.72 3.82
C ARG A 54 18.43 6.58 3.38
N LEU A 55 18.47 7.85 3.76
CA LEU A 55 17.53 8.86 3.26
C LEU A 55 17.80 9.07 1.76
N ILE A 56 16.73 9.10 0.96
CA ILE A 56 16.82 9.45 -0.46
C ILE A 56 16.31 10.88 -0.60
N PRO A 57 17.19 11.88 -0.84
CA PRO A 57 16.84 13.28 -0.73
C PRO A 57 15.90 13.75 -1.83
N SER A 58 15.94 13.12 -3.01
CA SER A 58 15.07 13.46 -4.14
C SER A 58 13.86 12.54 -4.19
N LYS A 59 12.65 13.11 -4.17
CA LYS A 59 11.39 12.37 -4.36
C LYS A 59 11.38 11.57 -5.66
N THR A 60 11.96 12.13 -6.73
CA THR A 60 12.06 11.44 -8.03
C THR A 60 12.98 10.23 -7.96
N GLU A 61 14.12 10.36 -7.30
CA GLU A 61 15.06 9.26 -7.08
C GLU A 61 14.43 8.17 -6.19
N TYR A 62 13.70 8.59 -5.17
CA TYR A 62 13.03 7.66 -4.26
C TYR A 62 11.89 6.89 -4.95
N ALA A 63 11.08 7.59 -5.75
CA ALA A 63 10.10 6.94 -6.60
C ALA A 63 10.77 5.95 -7.59
N GLY A 64 11.91 6.32 -8.16
CA GLY A 64 12.74 5.44 -8.99
C GLY A 64 13.20 4.19 -8.22
N HIS A 65 13.74 4.35 -7.02
CA HIS A 65 14.13 3.24 -6.15
C HIS A 65 12.96 2.28 -5.91
N LEU A 66 11.78 2.80 -5.55
CA LEU A 66 10.59 1.96 -5.31
C LEU A 66 10.13 1.24 -6.58
N LYS A 67 10.33 1.84 -7.76
CA LYS A 67 9.96 1.23 -9.05
C LYS A 67 10.89 0.10 -9.48
N TRP A 68 12.20 0.24 -9.20
CA TRP A 68 13.24 -0.63 -9.77
C TRP A 68 13.85 -1.61 -8.76
N SER A 69 13.90 -1.25 -7.48
CA SER A 69 14.50 -2.09 -6.43
C SER A 69 13.51 -3.03 -5.76
N HIS A 70 12.20 -2.83 -5.97
CA HIS A 70 11.15 -3.65 -5.36
C HIS A 70 10.26 -4.28 -6.42
N THR A 71 9.84 -5.50 -6.16
CA THR A 71 8.84 -6.17 -6.97
C THR A 71 7.48 -5.47 -6.80
N LYS A 72 6.63 -5.58 -7.82
CA LYS A 72 5.24 -5.11 -7.73
C LYS A 72 4.53 -5.72 -6.52
N LYS A 73 4.82 -6.99 -6.22
CA LYS A 73 4.22 -7.76 -5.13
C LYS A 73 4.53 -7.18 -3.76
N GLU A 74 5.77 -6.79 -3.54
CA GLU A 74 6.18 -6.18 -2.27
C GLU A 74 5.44 -4.87 -2.02
N LEU A 75 5.28 -4.02 -3.03
CA LEU A 75 4.56 -2.75 -2.91
C LEU A 75 3.11 -2.92 -2.47
N PHE A 76 2.34 -3.78 -3.15
CA PHE A 76 0.92 -3.95 -2.79
C PHE A 76 0.71 -4.83 -1.56
N LEU A 77 1.66 -5.72 -1.21
CA LEU A 77 1.63 -6.42 0.08
C LEU A 77 1.87 -5.46 1.24
N TRP A 78 2.86 -4.57 1.11
CA TRP A 78 3.12 -3.54 2.09
C TRP A 78 1.89 -2.65 2.28
N ALA A 79 1.27 -2.20 1.19
CA ALA A 79 0.06 -1.39 1.25
C ALA A 79 -1.09 -2.13 1.95
N TYR A 80 -1.29 -3.41 1.64
CA TYR A 80 -2.30 -4.23 2.32
C TYR A 80 -2.06 -4.31 3.83
N GLN A 81 -0.84 -4.68 4.26
CA GLN A 81 -0.52 -4.89 5.67
C GLN A 81 -0.58 -3.60 6.49
N ASN A 82 -0.10 -2.49 5.93
CA ASN A 82 0.04 -1.24 6.69
C ASN A 82 -1.22 -0.36 6.63
N LEU A 83 -2.00 -0.44 5.54
CA LEU A 83 -3.10 0.48 5.32
C LEU A 83 -4.47 -0.20 5.37
N ILE A 84 -4.57 -1.49 5.06
CA ILE A 84 -5.87 -2.19 4.91
C ILE A 84 -6.12 -3.19 6.04
N GLU A 85 -5.13 -4.00 6.41
CA GLU A 85 -5.27 -5.09 7.39
C GLU A 85 -5.72 -4.59 8.77
N GLY A 86 -5.23 -3.42 9.19
CA GLY A 86 -5.69 -2.74 10.40
C GLY A 86 -7.16 -2.33 10.33
N GLN A 87 -7.68 -1.92 9.17
CA GLN A 87 -9.10 -1.54 9.03
C GLN A 87 -10.03 -2.76 9.13
N ILE A 88 -9.60 -3.92 8.62
CA ILE A 88 -10.38 -5.16 8.69
C ILE A 88 -10.43 -5.71 10.13
N SER A 89 -9.34 -5.52 10.88
CA SER A 89 -9.17 -6.07 12.23
C SER A 89 -9.78 -5.21 13.35
N VAL A 90 -10.11 -3.94 13.07
CA VAL A 90 -10.47 -2.92 14.09
C VAL A 90 -11.98 -2.72 14.27
N LEU A 91 -12.84 -3.43 13.52
CA LEU A 91 -14.28 -3.39 13.80
C LEU A 91 -14.63 -4.54 14.79
N PRO A 92 -15.12 -4.23 16.00
CA PRO A 92 -15.61 -5.23 16.96
C PRO A 92 -16.85 -5.98 16.45
#